data_AF-A0A7D7ZJ46-F1
#
_entry.id   AF-A0A7D7ZJ46-F1
#
_cell.length_a   1.000
_cell.length_b   1.000
_cell.length_c   1.000
_cell.angle_alpha   90.00
_cell.angle_beta   90.00
_cell.angle_gamma   90.00
#
_symmetry.space_group_name_H-M   'P 1'
#
loop_
_entity.id
_entity.type
_entity.pdbx_description
1 polymer ?
#
loop_
_entity_poly.entity_id
_entity_poly.type
_entity_poly.pdbx_seq_one_letter_code
_entity_poly.pdbx_strand_id
1 'polypeptide(L)'
;MSDAAYIREITDYFCSLTGKAGIISSEDKYTILELRSNGVSKEDVFLGIKEALKTTVREPKKLTITQCARFIRSHGGAEKPRRSAPTETHSAIVQISRKLAAAIEQTDNENVKTCLQNAQKKLSNPASRREGVVEFLEALREQVCAELIMGFDSALAERIKHRAGETIASSGRNFINENEKNKALAAFINDLVIKETGMQKLFSLEDM
;
A
#
# COMPACT_ATOMS: atom_id res chain seq x y z
N MET A 1 -12.82 -18.81 -7.37
CA MET A 1 -11.39 -18.55 -7.06
C MET A 1 -11.33 -17.43 -6.03
N SER A 2 -10.45 -17.50 -5.02
CA SER A 2 -10.29 -16.45 -3.99
C SER A 2 -9.30 -15.37 -4.43
N ASP A 3 -9.37 -14.16 -3.87
CA ASP A 3 -8.48 -13.02 -4.25
C ASP A 3 -7.01 -13.39 -4.10
N ALA A 4 -6.67 -14.05 -2.99
CA ALA A 4 -5.35 -14.58 -2.73
C ALA A 4 -4.86 -15.57 -3.81
N ALA A 5 -5.72 -16.46 -4.30
CA ALA A 5 -5.35 -17.42 -5.34
C ALA A 5 -5.08 -16.74 -6.69
N TYR A 6 -5.89 -15.74 -7.04
CA TYR A 6 -5.75 -14.99 -8.30
C TYR A 6 -4.50 -14.11 -8.32
N ILE A 7 -4.23 -13.40 -7.22
CA ILE A 7 -3.00 -12.62 -7.07
C ILE A 7 -1.79 -13.54 -7.18
N ARG A 8 -1.80 -14.68 -6.48
CA ARG A 8 -0.68 -15.62 -6.51
C ARG A 8 -0.43 -16.15 -7.92
N GLU A 9 -1.46 -16.63 -8.62
CA GLU A 9 -1.31 -17.18 -9.97
C GLU A 9 -0.77 -16.13 -10.98
N ILE A 10 -1.22 -14.88 -10.89
CA ILE A 10 -0.70 -13.79 -11.75
C ILE A 10 0.71 -13.39 -11.37
N THR A 11 1.01 -13.33 -10.07
CA THR A 11 2.36 -13.04 -9.57
C THR A 11 3.35 -14.11 -10.04
N ASP A 12 3.02 -15.38 -9.85
CA ASP A 12 3.85 -16.51 -10.26
C ASP A 12 4.09 -16.50 -11.77
N TYR A 13 3.03 -16.29 -12.56
CA TYR A 13 3.15 -16.19 -14.01
C TYR A 13 4.03 -15.03 -14.45
N PHE A 14 3.80 -13.83 -13.91
CA PHE A 14 4.59 -12.64 -14.21
C PHE A 14 6.07 -12.80 -13.84
N CYS A 15 6.33 -13.37 -12.66
CA CYS A 15 7.68 -13.65 -12.18
C CYS A 15 8.39 -14.70 -13.03
N SER A 16 7.68 -15.73 -13.49
CA SER A 16 8.23 -16.76 -14.38
C SER A 16 8.71 -16.20 -15.72
N LEU A 17 8.02 -15.18 -16.24
CA LEU A 17 8.35 -14.55 -17.53
C LEU A 17 9.39 -13.42 -17.42
N THR A 18 9.43 -12.71 -16.30
CA THR A 18 10.35 -11.58 -16.07
C THR A 18 11.65 -12.00 -15.36
N GLY A 19 11.69 -13.19 -14.78
CA GLY A 19 12.81 -13.67 -13.96
C GLY A 19 12.92 -12.96 -12.60
N LYS A 20 11.81 -12.38 -12.10
CA LYS A 20 11.71 -11.78 -10.77
C LYS A 20 11.51 -12.86 -9.70
N ALA A 21 12.06 -12.65 -8.51
CA ALA A 21 12.04 -13.64 -7.41
C ALA A 21 10.69 -13.69 -6.63
N GLY A 22 9.54 -13.72 -7.32
CA GLY A 22 8.22 -13.85 -6.68
C GLY A 22 7.73 -12.60 -5.94
N ILE A 23 8.49 -11.49 -5.98
CA ILE A 23 8.15 -10.24 -5.28
C ILE A 23 7.71 -9.20 -6.32
N ILE A 24 6.43 -8.84 -6.27
CA ILE A 24 5.85 -7.71 -6.99
C ILE A 24 5.53 -6.58 -6.01
N SER A 25 5.52 -5.34 -6.48
CA SER A 25 5.22 -4.18 -5.64
C SER A 25 3.77 -4.20 -5.14
N SER A 26 3.48 -3.42 -4.10
CA SER A 26 2.10 -3.19 -3.65
C SER A 26 1.22 -2.61 -4.77
N GLU A 27 1.81 -1.78 -5.63
CA GLU A 27 1.15 -1.20 -6.81
C GLU A 27 0.78 -2.25 -7.86
N ASP A 28 1.66 -3.24 -8.10
CA ASP A 28 1.38 -4.36 -8.99
C ASP A 28 0.26 -5.26 -8.42
N LYS A 29 0.24 -5.49 -7.10
CA LYS A 29 -0.85 -6.23 -6.44
C LYS A 29 -2.19 -5.50 -6.54
N TYR A 30 -2.19 -4.18 -6.35
CA TYR A 30 -3.38 -3.35 -6.54
C TYR A 30 -3.89 -3.44 -7.97
N THR A 31 -2.99 -3.36 -8.96
CA THR A 31 -3.36 -3.51 -10.37
C THR A 31 -4.00 -4.87 -10.64
N ILE A 32 -3.49 -5.96 -10.06
CA ILE A 32 -4.10 -7.29 -10.19
C ILE A 32 -5.51 -7.32 -9.59
N LEU A 33 -5.70 -6.72 -8.40
CA LEU A 33 -7.01 -6.64 -7.75
C LEU A 33 -7.99 -5.80 -8.56
N GLU A 34 -7.57 -4.66 -9.10
CA GLU A 34 -8.37 -3.80 -9.99
C GLU A 34 -8.79 -4.57 -11.25
N LEU A 35 -7.90 -5.35 -11.85
CA LEU A 35 -8.25 -6.18 -13.00
C LEU A 35 -9.31 -7.22 -12.64
N ARG A 36 -9.19 -7.83 -11.47
CA ARG A 36 -10.17 -8.80 -10.98
C ARG A 36 -11.54 -8.18 -10.71
N SER A 37 -11.57 -7.01 -10.07
CA SER A 37 -12.83 -6.33 -9.74
C SER A 37 -13.56 -5.88 -11.00
N ASN A 38 -12.81 -5.55 -12.06
CA ASN A 38 -13.32 -5.30 -13.40
C ASN A 38 -13.71 -6.57 -14.18
N GLY A 39 -13.69 -7.75 -13.55
CA GLY A 39 -14.10 -9.01 -14.14
C GLY A 39 -13.13 -9.55 -15.20
N VAL A 40 -11.91 -9.04 -15.26
CA VAL A 40 -10.88 -9.55 -16.18
C VAL A 40 -10.49 -10.95 -15.74
N SER A 41 -10.46 -11.90 -16.68
CA SER A 41 -10.03 -13.28 -16.39
C SER A 41 -8.52 -13.35 -16.24
N LYS A 42 -8.01 -14.35 -15.51
CA LYS A 42 -6.56 -14.53 -15.37
C LYS A 42 -5.90 -14.84 -16.72
N GLU A 43 -6.62 -15.53 -17.60
CA GLU A 43 -6.20 -15.85 -18.96
C GLU A 43 -5.97 -14.58 -19.79
N ASP A 44 -6.84 -13.58 -19.66
CA ASP A 44 -6.68 -12.28 -20.32
C ASP A 44 -5.52 -11.47 -19.74
N VAL A 45 -5.33 -11.54 -18.42
CA VAL A 45 -4.15 -10.96 -17.75
C VAL A 45 -2.86 -11.60 -18.30
N PHE A 46 -2.83 -12.92 -18.45
CA PHE A 46 -1.67 -13.63 -18.97
C PHE A 46 -1.35 -13.25 -20.42
N LEU A 47 -2.36 -13.09 -21.26
CA LEU A 47 -2.21 -12.63 -22.64
C LEU A 47 -1.66 -11.19 -22.69
N GLY A 48 -2.19 -10.29 -21.87
CA GLY A 48 -1.69 -8.91 -21.77
C GLY A 48 -0.25 -8.80 -21.30
N ILE A 49 0.14 -9.60 -20.30
CA ILE A 49 1.55 -9.67 -19.84
C ILE A 49 2.46 -10.16 -20.98
N LYS A 50 2.02 -11.19 -21.73
CA LYS A 50 2.80 -11.76 -22.83
C LYS A 50 3.00 -10.75 -23.96
N GLU A 51 1.98 -9.96 -24.30
CA GLU A 51 2.14 -8.91 -25.31
C GLU A 51 2.92 -7.69 -24.81
N ALA A 52 2.77 -7.32 -23.55
CA ALA A 52 3.59 -6.28 -22.94
C ALA A 52 5.08 -6.62 -23.06
N LEU A 53 5.43 -7.89 -22.80
CA LEU A 53 6.79 -8.41 -22.93
C LEU A 53 7.28 -8.43 -24.38
N LYS A 54 6.45 -8.79 -25.36
CA LYS A 54 6.83 -8.78 -26.78
C LYS A 54 7.06 -7.36 -27.32
N THR A 55 6.31 -6.38 -26.81
CA THR A 55 6.31 -5.01 -27.31
C THR A 55 7.33 -4.11 -26.60
N THR A 56 7.65 -4.40 -25.34
CA THR A 56 8.45 -3.55 -24.45
C THR A 56 9.82 -4.19 -24.19
N VAL A 57 10.58 -4.49 -25.23
CA VAL A 57 11.85 -5.24 -25.07
C VAL A 57 13.06 -4.31 -25.03
N ARG A 58 13.58 -4.06 -23.82
CA ARG A 58 15.04 -3.92 -23.56
C ARG A 58 15.45 -4.56 -22.25
N GLU A 59 14.60 -4.57 -21.21
CA GLU A 59 14.90 -5.23 -19.93
C GLU A 59 13.64 -5.83 -19.26
N PRO A 60 13.35 -7.12 -19.45
CA PRO A 60 12.16 -7.79 -18.89
C PRO A 60 12.07 -7.70 -17.36
N LYS A 61 13.21 -7.63 -16.67
CA LYS A 61 13.31 -7.51 -15.21
C LYS A 61 12.80 -6.17 -14.66
N LYS A 62 12.74 -5.13 -15.49
CA LYS A 62 12.22 -3.80 -15.10
C LYS A 62 10.73 -3.62 -15.38
N LEU A 63 10.12 -4.56 -16.10
CA LEU A 63 8.69 -4.51 -16.40
C LEU A 63 7.89 -4.67 -15.09
N THR A 64 6.80 -3.93 -14.95
CA THR A 64 5.83 -4.07 -13.84
C THR A 64 4.46 -4.48 -14.38
N ILE A 65 3.60 -5.02 -13.52
CA ILE A 65 2.22 -5.38 -13.89
C ILE A 65 1.41 -4.12 -14.20
N THR A 66 1.65 -3.02 -13.49
CA THR A 66 1.06 -1.70 -13.82
C THR A 66 1.36 -1.29 -15.26
N GLN A 67 2.59 -1.53 -15.75
CA GLN A 67 2.97 -1.27 -17.15
C GLN A 67 2.30 -2.23 -18.14
N CYS A 68 1.96 -3.45 -17.71
CA CYS A 68 1.23 -4.43 -18.51
C CYS A 68 -0.27 -4.12 -18.61
N ALA A 69 -0.84 -3.34 -17.69
CA ALA A 69 -2.28 -3.06 -17.59
C ALA A 69 -2.90 -2.56 -18.92
N ARG A 70 -2.18 -1.75 -19.69
CA ARG A 70 -2.67 -1.28 -21.01
C ARG A 70 -2.87 -2.41 -22.03
N PHE A 71 -2.02 -3.42 -22.02
CA PHE A 71 -2.08 -4.58 -22.93
C PHE A 71 -3.11 -5.61 -22.44
N ILE A 72 -3.27 -5.73 -21.12
CA ILE A 72 -4.30 -6.56 -20.52
C ILE A 72 -5.69 -6.03 -20.91
N ARG A 73 -5.89 -4.71 -20.80
CA ARG A 73 -7.14 -4.04 -21.20
C ARG A 73 -7.44 -4.17 -22.71
N SER A 74 -6.44 -4.37 -23.57
CA SER A 74 -6.68 -4.61 -25.01
C SER A 74 -7.08 -6.04 -25.37
N HIS A 75 -6.78 -7.03 -24.51
CA HIS A 75 -7.13 -8.44 -24.75
C HIS A 75 -8.38 -8.88 -24.00
N GLY A 76 -8.60 -8.39 -22.78
CA GLY A 76 -9.61 -8.92 -21.89
C GLY A 76 -11.05 -8.52 -22.15
N GLY A 77 -11.38 -8.02 -23.35
CA GLY A 77 -12.76 -7.64 -23.69
C GLY A 77 -13.39 -6.74 -22.62
N ALA A 78 -12.58 -5.92 -21.91
CA ALA A 78 -13.11 -4.92 -21.01
C ALA A 78 -13.98 -4.04 -21.91
N GLU A 79 -15.30 -4.13 -21.74
CA GLU A 79 -16.24 -3.19 -22.34
C GLU A 79 -15.59 -1.82 -22.23
N LYS A 80 -15.47 -1.11 -23.37
CA LYS A 80 -15.09 0.31 -23.44
C LYS A 80 -15.48 0.96 -22.13
N PRO A 81 -14.53 1.57 -21.40
CA PRO A 81 -14.66 1.81 -19.96
C PRO A 81 -16.07 2.26 -19.68
N ARG A 82 -16.91 1.35 -19.14
CA ARG A 82 -18.17 1.82 -18.58
C ARG A 82 -17.72 2.88 -17.60
N ARG A 83 -18.19 4.11 -17.81
CA ARG A 83 -18.09 5.16 -16.81
C ARG A 83 -18.79 4.63 -15.55
N SER A 84 -18.05 3.87 -14.76
CA SER A 84 -18.44 3.22 -13.53
C SER A 84 -17.14 2.71 -12.89
N ALA A 85 -16.70 3.23 -11.75
CA ALA A 85 -17.29 4.27 -10.95
C ALA A 85 -16.24 4.80 -9.94
N PRO A 86 -16.49 5.98 -9.35
CA PRO A 86 -15.81 6.47 -8.16
C PRO A 86 -15.94 5.56 -6.92
N THR A 87 -16.43 4.33 -7.03
CA THR A 87 -16.89 3.49 -5.91
C THR A 87 -15.79 2.72 -5.19
N GLU A 88 -14.68 2.33 -5.84
CA GLU A 88 -13.62 1.54 -5.17
C GLU A 88 -12.64 2.42 -4.38
N THR A 89 -12.25 3.58 -4.92
CA THR A 89 -11.50 4.61 -4.18
C THR A 89 -12.32 5.24 -3.06
N HIS A 90 -13.65 5.33 -3.22
CA HIS A 90 -14.55 5.71 -2.14
C HIS A 90 -14.70 4.60 -1.09
N SER A 91 -14.73 3.32 -1.51
CA SER A 91 -14.76 2.17 -0.59
C SER A 91 -13.55 2.15 0.34
N ALA A 92 -12.35 2.38 -0.19
CA ALA A 92 -11.11 2.46 0.58
C ALA A 92 -11.15 3.53 1.68
N ILE A 93 -11.54 4.74 1.30
CA ILE A 93 -11.67 5.89 2.19
C ILE A 93 -12.77 5.65 3.23
N VAL A 94 -13.89 5.07 2.84
CA VAL A 94 -15.00 4.73 3.74
C VAL A 94 -14.58 3.67 4.75
N GLN A 95 -13.86 2.63 4.32
CA GLN A 95 -13.37 1.58 5.22
C GLN A 95 -12.35 2.14 6.22
N ILE A 96 -11.37 2.92 5.77
CA ILE A 96 -10.38 3.54 6.67
C ILE A 96 -11.05 4.54 7.61
N SER A 97 -12.06 5.28 7.14
CA SER A 97 -12.86 6.18 7.99
C SER A 97 -13.62 5.41 9.09
N ARG A 98 -14.16 4.22 8.77
CA ARG A 98 -14.79 3.33 9.78
C ARG A 98 -13.76 2.76 10.75
N LYS A 99 -12.60 2.32 10.27
CA LYS A 99 -11.49 1.83 11.11
C LYS A 99 -10.99 2.93 12.06
N LEU A 100 -10.87 4.17 11.57
CA LEU A 100 -10.54 5.35 12.39
C LEU A 100 -11.61 5.60 13.47
N ALA A 101 -12.89 5.58 13.11
CA ALA A 101 -13.97 5.78 14.07
C ALA A 101 -13.95 4.73 15.19
N ALA A 102 -13.80 3.44 14.83
CA ALA A 102 -13.69 2.37 15.81
C ALA A 102 -12.46 2.53 16.72
N ALA A 103 -11.32 2.93 16.18
CA ALA A 103 -10.11 3.15 16.97
C ALA A 103 -10.21 4.37 17.90
N ILE A 104 -10.92 5.43 17.50
CA ILE A 104 -11.22 6.59 18.34
C ILE A 104 -12.09 6.19 19.53
N GLU A 105 -13.07 5.29 19.32
CA GLU A 105 -13.94 4.78 20.38
C GLU A 105 -13.23 3.82 21.33
N GLN A 106 -12.25 3.07 20.84
CA GLN A 106 -11.52 2.04 21.61
C GLN A 106 -10.29 2.58 22.35
N THR A 107 -9.80 3.78 22.04
CA THR A 107 -8.61 4.34 22.68
C THR A 107 -8.95 5.18 23.90
N ASP A 108 -8.39 4.81 25.05
CA ASP A 108 -8.46 5.60 26.29
C ASP A 108 -7.39 6.71 26.34
N ASN A 109 -6.41 6.67 25.42
CA ASN A 109 -5.37 7.68 25.34
C ASN A 109 -5.86 8.90 24.53
N GLU A 110 -6.05 10.03 25.21
CA GLU A 110 -6.56 11.27 24.62
C GLU A 110 -5.63 11.88 23.55
N ASN A 111 -4.31 11.69 23.64
CA ASN A 111 -3.39 12.15 22.60
C ASN A 111 -3.58 11.33 21.31
N VAL A 112 -3.71 10.01 21.45
CA VAL A 112 -3.99 9.11 20.32
C VAL A 112 -5.35 9.44 19.71
N LYS A 113 -6.37 9.64 20.54
CA LYS A 113 -7.72 10.00 20.13
C LYS A 113 -7.75 11.30 19.32
N THR A 114 -7.07 12.34 19.80
CA THR A 114 -6.98 13.64 19.13
C THR A 114 -6.30 13.51 17.75
N CYS A 115 -5.21 12.76 17.67
CA CYS A 115 -4.52 12.50 16.40
C CYS A 115 -5.42 11.77 15.40
N LEU A 116 -6.14 10.72 15.83
CA LEU A 116 -7.04 9.98 14.96
C LEU A 116 -8.24 10.81 14.49
N GLN A 117 -8.78 11.68 15.34
CA GLN A 117 -9.83 12.63 14.95
C GLN A 117 -9.33 13.62 13.88
N ASN A 118 -8.10 14.10 13.98
CA ASN A 118 -7.50 14.96 12.95
C ASN A 118 -7.30 14.21 11.63
N ALA A 119 -6.84 12.96 11.69
CA ALA A 119 -6.74 12.09 10.52
C ALA A 119 -8.10 11.87 9.85
N GLN A 120 -9.15 11.63 10.63
CA GLN A 120 -10.52 11.46 10.13
C GLN A 120 -11.05 12.73 9.44
N LYS A 121 -10.76 13.92 9.98
CA LYS A 121 -11.10 15.20 9.34
C LYS A 121 -10.40 15.38 8.00
N LYS A 122 -9.11 15.04 7.92
CA LYS A 122 -8.33 15.10 6.66
C LYS A 122 -8.84 14.12 5.62
N LEU A 123 -9.13 12.89 6.04
CA LEU A 123 -9.72 11.86 5.18
C LEU A 123 -11.08 12.29 4.61
N SER A 124 -11.86 13.04 5.40
CA SER A 124 -13.18 13.55 5.00
C SER A 124 -13.12 14.76 4.07
N ASN A 125 -11.96 15.43 3.93
CA ASN A 125 -11.81 16.60 3.07
C ASN A 125 -11.66 16.20 1.59
N PRO A 126 -12.60 16.56 0.70
CA PRO A 126 -12.54 16.19 -0.72
C PRO A 126 -11.35 16.81 -1.47
N ALA A 127 -10.87 17.99 -1.02
CA ALA A 127 -9.76 18.69 -1.66
C ALA A 127 -8.42 17.95 -1.50
N SER A 128 -8.31 17.09 -0.49
CA SER A 128 -7.12 16.30 -0.15
C SER A 128 -6.97 15.04 -1.01
N ARG A 129 -7.97 14.68 -1.81
CA ARG A 129 -8.05 13.43 -2.59
C ARG A 129 -7.67 13.61 -4.07
N ARG A 130 -6.94 14.68 -4.39
CA ARG A 130 -6.50 14.98 -5.77
C ARG A 130 -5.28 14.18 -6.20
N GLU A 131 -4.49 13.71 -5.23
CA GLU A 131 -3.41 12.73 -5.40
C GLU A 131 -4.02 11.32 -5.35
N GLY A 132 -3.34 10.31 -5.92
CA GLY A 132 -3.84 8.94 -5.92
C GLY A 132 -4.19 8.49 -4.50
N VAL A 133 -5.29 7.75 -4.33
CA VAL A 133 -5.78 7.38 -2.98
C VAL A 133 -4.72 6.65 -2.15
N VAL A 134 -3.84 5.86 -2.78
CA VAL A 134 -2.73 5.19 -2.11
C VAL A 134 -1.73 6.20 -1.55
N GLU A 135 -1.25 7.12 -2.38
CA GLU A 135 -0.29 8.16 -2.00
C GLU A 135 -0.85 9.02 -0.87
N PHE A 136 -2.13 9.37 -0.97
CA PHE A 136 -2.84 10.10 0.07
C PHE A 136 -2.91 9.32 1.40
N LEU A 137 -3.21 8.02 1.36
CA LEU A 137 -3.33 7.19 2.56
C LEU A 137 -1.95 6.90 3.20
N GLU A 138 -0.90 6.74 2.40
CA GLU A 138 0.47 6.62 2.88
C GLU A 138 0.92 7.92 3.55
N ALA A 139 0.70 9.07 2.91
CA ALA A 139 0.99 10.38 3.50
C ALA A 139 0.21 10.61 4.80
N LEU A 140 -1.07 10.20 4.84
CA LEU A 140 -1.89 10.29 6.05
C LEU A 140 -1.33 9.40 7.17
N ARG A 141 -0.91 8.17 6.85
CA ARG A 141 -0.30 7.25 7.80
C ARG A 141 1.00 7.81 8.37
N GLU A 142 1.89 8.32 7.53
CA GLU A 142 3.15 8.93 7.94
C GLU A 142 2.91 10.12 8.87
N GLN A 143 1.95 10.98 8.52
CA GLN A 143 1.58 12.10 9.36
C GLN A 143 1.07 11.65 10.73
N VAL A 144 0.17 10.66 10.78
CA VAL A 144 -0.36 10.12 12.04
C VAL A 144 0.78 9.59 12.91
N CYS A 145 1.71 8.82 12.34
CA CYS A 145 2.84 8.31 13.10
C CYS A 145 3.74 9.43 13.65
N ALA A 146 3.99 10.47 12.85
CA ALA A 146 4.76 11.64 13.26
C ALA A 146 4.09 12.42 14.40
N GLU A 147 2.77 12.64 14.33
CA GLU A 147 2.02 13.31 15.40
C GLU A 147 2.02 12.50 16.69
N LEU A 148 1.86 11.18 16.60
CA LEU A 148 1.85 10.29 17.76
C LEU A 148 3.20 10.23 18.46
N ILE A 149 4.29 10.09 17.72
CA ILE A 149 5.62 10.02 18.34
C ILE A 149 6.01 11.34 19.01
N MET A 150 5.52 12.49 18.50
CA MET A 150 5.67 13.79 19.16
C MET A 150 4.83 13.91 20.43
N GLY A 151 3.70 13.19 20.50
CA GLY A 151 2.80 13.16 21.65
C GLY A 151 3.18 12.15 22.74
N PHE A 152 4.20 11.31 22.51
CA PHE A 152 4.74 10.38 23.50
C PHE A 152 5.66 11.09 24.49
N ASP A 153 5.84 10.49 25.68
CA ASP A 153 6.89 10.91 26.58
C ASP A 153 8.27 10.70 25.95
N SER A 154 9.24 11.53 26.33
CA SER A 154 10.58 11.53 25.72
C SER A 154 11.28 10.17 25.87
N ALA A 155 11.07 9.46 26.98
CA ALA A 155 11.67 8.15 27.19
C ALA A 155 11.08 7.11 26.24
N LEU A 156 9.77 7.09 26.02
CA LEU A 156 9.11 6.20 25.06
C LEU A 156 9.53 6.53 23.61
N ALA A 157 9.54 7.80 23.23
CA ALA A 157 9.96 8.21 21.89
C ALA A 157 11.41 7.80 21.60
N GLU A 158 12.33 8.01 22.54
CA GLU A 158 13.73 7.60 22.38
C GLU A 158 13.88 6.08 22.37
N ARG A 159 13.13 5.32 23.19
CA ARG A 159 13.12 3.85 23.11
C ARG A 159 12.70 3.34 21.74
N ILE A 160 11.67 3.95 21.14
CA ILE A 160 11.19 3.57 19.80
C ILE A 160 12.29 3.84 18.75
N LYS A 161 12.89 5.02 18.76
CA LYS A 161 13.99 5.38 17.83
C LYS A 161 15.20 4.48 18.00
N HIS A 162 15.60 4.21 19.25
CA HIS A 162 16.70 3.31 19.57
C HIS A 162 16.46 1.90 19.01
N ARG A 163 15.28 1.33 19.28
CA ARG A 163 14.90 -0.01 18.79
C ARG A 163 14.85 -0.08 17.27
N ALA A 164 14.37 0.97 16.61
CA ALA A 164 14.42 1.07 15.14
C ALA A 164 15.87 1.09 14.62
N GLY A 165 16.75 1.86 15.29
CA GLY A 165 18.17 1.93 14.98
C GLY A 165 18.88 0.58 15.15
N GLU A 166 18.63 -0.12 16.25
CA GLU A 166 19.15 -1.47 16.50
C GLU A 166 18.67 -2.48 15.46
N THR A 167 17.40 -2.40 15.06
CA THR A 167 16.83 -3.27 14.03
C THR A 167 17.55 -3.07 12.69
N ILE A 168 17.81 -1.82 12.32
CA ILE A 168 18.59 -1.51 11.12
C ILE A 168 20.02 -2.00 11.22
N ALA A 169 20.70 -1.75 12.34
CA ALA A 169 22.08 -2.17 12.55
C ALA A 169 22.24 -3.71 12.54
N SER A 170 21.28 -4.43 13.15
CA SER A 170 21.27 -5.89 13.22
C SER A 170 20.74 -6.58 11.96
N SER A 171 20.03 -5.87 11.08
CA SER A 171 19.44 -6.45 9.87
C SER A 171 20.47 -6.91 8.82
N GLY A 172 21.74 -6.54 8.96
CA GLY A 172 22.81 -6.85 8.00
C GLY A 172 22.59 -6.24 6.61
N ARG A 173 21.63 -5.31 6.47
CA ARG A 173 21.34 -4.64 5.20
C ARG A 173 22.43 -3.62 4.89
N ASN A 174 23.00 -3.75 3.69
CA ASN A 174 23.83 -2.71 3.10
C ASN A 174 22.93 -1.70 2.39
N PHE A 175 22.81 -0.50 2.95
CA PHE A 175 22.10 0.60 2.32
C PHE A 175 22.99 1.26 1.28
N ILE A 176 22.43 1.59 0.11
CA ILE A 176 23.20 2.15 -1.01
C ILE A 176 23.64 3.58 -0.67
N ASN A 177 22.84 4.29 0.14
CA ASN A 177 23.15 5.62 0.64
C ASN A 177 22.43 5.90 1.97
N GLU A 178 22.78 7.03 2.59
CA GLU A 178 22.20 7.46 3.87
C GLU A 178 20.71 7.82 3.77
N ASN A 179 20.24 8.26 2.60
CA ASN A 179 18.83 8.57 2.38
C ASN A 179 17.95 7.31 2.44
N GLU A 180 18.38 6.20 1.82
CA GLU A 180 17.69 4.92 1.90
C GLU A 180 17.69 4.35 3.32
N LYS A 181 18.80 4.51 4.04
CA LYS A 181 18.90 4.15 5.46
C LYS A 181 17.89 4.95 6.29
N ASN A 182 17.78 6.26 6.07
CA ASN A 182 16.86 7.14 6.78
C ASN A 182 15.39 6.81 6.46
N LYS A 183 15.07 6.50 5.19
CA LYS A 183 13.73 6.03 4.81
C LYS A 183 13.38 4.70 5.50
N ALA A 184 14.30 3.75 5.52
CA ALA A 184 14.09 2.49 6.23
C ALA A 184 13.90 2.74 7.74
N LEU A 185 14.66 3.66 8.34
CA LEU A 185 14.55 4.00 9.75
C LEU A 185 13.17 4.58 10.06
N ALA A 186 12.70 5.53 9.24
CA ALA A 186 11.38 6.12 9.37
C ALA A 186 10.27 5.06 9.26
N ALA A 187 10.38 4.11 8.33
CA ALA A 187 9.42 3.02 8.18
C ALA A 187 9.36 2.14 9.45
N PHE A 188 10.51 1.75 10.01
CA PHE A 188 10.55 0.96 11.25
C PHE A 188 10.02 1.74 12.46
N ILE A 189 10.32 3.03 12.55
CA ILE A 189 9.75 3.90 13.59
C ILE A 189 8.22 3.90 13.46
N ASN A 190 7.68 4.10 12.27
CA ASN A 190 6.24 4.12 12.04
C ASN A 190 5.59 2.78 12.41
N ASP A 191 6.21 1.65 12.07
CA ASP A 191 5.72 0.31 12.44
C ASP A 191 5.72 0.11 13.97
N LEU A 192 6.76 0.57 14.67
CA LEU A 192 6.83 0.51 16.12
C LEU A 192 5.80 1.43 16.79
N VAL A 193 5.62 2.67 16.29
CA VAL A 193 4.58 3.59 16.79
C VAL A 193 3.21 2.94 16.67
N ILE A 194 2.88 2.38 15.50
CA ILE A 194 1.62 1.69 15.25
C ILE A 194 1.43 0.50 16.20
N LYS A 195 2.50 -0.22 16.52
CA LYS A 195 2.47 -1.34 17.46
C LYS A 195 2.22 -0.87 18.89
N GLU A 196 2.90 0.18 19.34
CA GLU A 196 2.72 0.72 20.69
C GLU A 196 1.33 1.33 20.90
N THR A 197 0.71 1.88 19.85
CA THR A 197 -0.66 2.40 19.91
C THR A 197 -1.72 1.36 19.59
N GLY A 198 -1.36 0.11 19.27
CA GLY A 198 -2.32 -0.95 18.92
C GLY A 198 -3.06 -0.75 17.58
N MET A 199 -2.55 0.09 16.67
CA MET A 199 -3.26 0.51 15.45
C MET A 199 -2.91 -0.30 14.20
N GLN A 200 -2.37 -1.50 14.37
CA GLN A 200 -1.81 -2.32 13.28
C GLN A 200 -2.79 -2.56 12.13
N LYS A 201 -4.09 -2.67 12.44
CA LYS A 201 -5.15 -2.95 11.46
C LYS A 201 -5.69 -1.70 10.75
N LEU A 202 -5.32 -0.52 11.22
CA LEU A 202 -5.96 0.74 10.86
C LEU A 202 -5.58 1.22 9.44
N PHE A 203 -4.31 1.00 9.08
CA PHE A 203 -3.76 1.29 7.76
C PHE A 203 -3.36 0.02 7.00
N SER A 204 -3.73 -1.17 7.49
CA SER A 204 -3.52 -2.40 6.75
C SER A 204 -4.47 -2.46 5.56
N LEU A 205 -3.87 -2.51 4.37
CA LEU A 205 -4.56 -2.73 3.10
C LEU A 205 -4.87 -4.22 2.86
N GLU A 206 -4.39 -5.12 3.73
CA GLU A 206 -4.59 -6.58 3.57
C GLU A 206 -6.03 -7.04 3.81
N ASP A 207 -6.87 -6.19 4.41
CA ASP A 207 -8.30 -6.42 4.64
C ASP A 207 -9.21 -5.70 3.62
N MET A 208 -8.65 -5.16 2.53
CA MET A 208 -9.35 -4.39 1.50
C MET A 208 -9.59 -5.22 0.24
#